data_AF-A0AA46PHB7-F1
#
_entry.id   AF-A0AA46PHB7-F1
#
_cell.length_a   1.000
_cell.length_b   1.000
_cell.length_c   1.000
_cell.angle_alpha   90.00
_cell.angle_beta   90.00
_cell.angle_gamma   90.00
#
_symmetry.space_group_name_H-M   'P 1'
#
loop_
_entity.id
_entity.type
_entity.pdbx_description
1 polymer ?
#
loop_
_entity_poly.entity_id
_entity_poly.type
_entity_poly.pdbx_seq_one_letter_code
_entity_poly.pdbx_strand_id
1 'polypeptide(L)'
;MLKSKYIGSDKLLCSLSKEYTYFLFPNGPNHYYVSIFNNPNAHFGCFDCDWFHILEEEDHASEPPRTNIDLEQGKIYKAKLFWRRAGYSNILLSHYYLLPQNTNAHFYEDIELTKCKGCFLLHWFKEFKEVTNIIEETSSNHSLFTFSIASEESSEITFEQLILF
;
A
#
# COMPACT_ATOMS: atom_id res chain seq x y z
N MET A 1 -17.72 -14.17 -13.85
CA MET A 1 -16.80 -14.72 -12.83
C MET A 1 -15.99 -13.54 -12.35
N LEU A 2 -15.86 -13.34 -11.05
CA LEU A 2 -15.10 -12.22 -10.47
C LEU A 2 -13.97 -12.78 -9.62
N LYS A 3 -12.78 -12.17 -9.61
CA LYS A 3 -11.75 -12.46 -8.61
C LYS A 3 -11.93 -11.58 -7.39
N SER A 4 -11.68 -12.09 -6.19
CA SER A 4 -11.82 -11.32 -4.97
C SER A 4 -10.88 -11.74 -3.85
N LYS A 5 -10.76 -10.87 -2.84
CA LYS A 5 -10.17 -11.20 -1.54
C LYS A 5 -11.22 -11.16 -0.45
N TYR A 6 -11.13 -12.07 0.51
CA TYR A 6 -11.95 -12.04 1.72
C TYR A 6 -11.53 -10.87 2.61
N ILE A 7 -12.48 -10.04 3.03
CA ILE A 7 -12.27 -8.88 3.93
C ILE A 7 -12.99 -9.02 5.28
N GLY A 8 -13.80 -10.06 5.45
CA GLY A 8 -14.55 -10.31 6.69
C GLY A 8 -13.65 -10.55 7.91
N SER A 9 -14.25 -10.44 9.09
CA SER A 9 -13.55 -10.72 10.35
C SER A 9 -13.27 -12.22 10.51
N ASP A 10 -12.15 -12.56 11.14
CA ASP A 10 -11.69 -13.96 11.32
C ASP A 10 -12.56 -14.75 12.32
N LYS A 11 -13.71 -14.19 12.70
CA LYS A 11 -14.64 -14.75 13.66
C LYS A 11 -15.75 -15.50 12.93
N LEU A 12 -15.61 -16.83 12.91
CA LEU A 12 -16.64 -17.88 12.77
C LEU A 12 -16.79 -18.63 11.43
N LEU A 13 -16.05 -18.31 10.36
CA LEU A 13 -16.10 -19.11 9.12
C LEU A 13 -14.77 -19.83 8.85
N CYS A 14 -14.74 -21.09 9.26
CA CYS A 14 -13.61 -22.02 9.21
C CYS A 14 -13.05 -22.33 7.80
N SER A 15 -13.42 -21.59 6.76
CA SER A 15 -13.15 -21.97 5.36
C SER A 15 -12.65 -20.82 4.48
N LEU A 16 -12.67 -19.57 4.95
CA LEU A 16 -12.16 -18.42 4.20
C LEU A 16 -10.93 -17.85 4.89
N SER A 17 -9.87 -17.61 4.11
CA SER A 17 -8.62 -17.01 4.57
C SER A 17 -8.31 -15.78 3.70
N LYS A 18 -7.78 -14.74 4.34
CA LYS A 18 -7.37 -13.48 3.69
C LYS A 18 -6.15 -13.66 2.78
N GLU A 19 -5.46 -14.78 2.88
CA GLU A 19 -4.28 -15.10 2.07
C GLU A 19 -4.65 -15.57 0.65
N TYR A 20 -5.83 -16.18 0.48
CA TYR A 20 -6.25 -16.70 -0.80
C TYR A 20 -7.01 -15.67 -1.64
N THR A 21 -6.85 -15.81 -2.95
CA THR A 21 -7.70 -15.15 -3.94
C THR A 21 -8.81 -16.12 -4.33
N TYR A 22 -10.04 -15.65 -4.30
CA TYR A 22 -11.22 -16.45 -4.60
C TYR A 22 -11.82 -16.05 -5.95
N PHE A 23 -12.44 -17.03 -6.60
CA PHE A 23 -13.32 -16.85 -7.74
C PHE A 23 -14.77 -16.84 -7.25
N LEU A 24 -15.46 -15.73 -7.50
CA LEU A 24 -16.85 -15.52 -7.18
C LEU A 24 -17.72 -15.77 -8.42
N PHE A 25 -18.77 -16.55 -8.22
CA PHE A 25 -19.82 -16.80 -9.21
C PHE A 25 -21.14 -16.26 -8.66
N PRO A 26 -21.83 -15.34 -9.35
CA PRO A 26 -23.04 -14.70 -8.86
C PRO A 26 -24.15 -15.74 -8.61
N ASN A 27 -24.79 -15.66 -7.45
CA ASN A 27 -25.93 -16.49 -7.05
C ASN A 27 -27.06 -15.61 -6.50
N GLY A 28 -27.67 -14.81 -7.38
CA GLY A 28 -28.65 -13.81 -7.00
C GLY A 28 -28.01 -12.45 -6.69
N PRO A 29 -28.77 -11.51 -6.09
CA PRO A 29 -28.34 -10.10 -5.97
C PRO A 29 -27.27 -9.88 -4.90
N ASN A 30 -27.30 -10.65 -3.80
CA ASN A 30 -26.46 -10.40 -2.61
C ASN A 30 -25.50 -11.56 -2.28
N HIS A 31 -25.47 -12.63 -3.08
CA HIS A 31 -24.71 -13.82 -2.74
C HIS A 31 -23.80 -14.26 -3.88
N TYR A 32 -22.64 -14.79 -3.49
CA TYR A 32 -21.68 -15.42 -4.40
C TYR A 32 -21.41 -16.86 -3.99
N TYR A 33 -21.37 -17.76 -4.97
CA TYR A 33 -20.64 -19.02 -4.84
C TYR A 33 -19.14 -18.75 -4.89
N VAL A 34 -18.41 -19.27 -3.91
CA VAL A 34 -16.99 -18.99 -3.73
C VAL A 34 -16.18 -20.26 -4.03
N SER A 35 -15.18 -20.14 -4.90
CA SER A 35 -14.23 -21.20 -5.21
C SER A 35 -12.79 -20.68 -5.17
N ILE A 36 -11.82 -21.54 -4.84
CA ILE A 36 -10.39 -21.24 -5.00
C ILE A 36 -9.96 -21.46 -6.45
N PHE A 37 -10.71 -22.28 -7.20
CA PHE A 37 -10.42 -22.60 -8.58
C PHE A 37 -11.34 -21.83 -9.52
N ASN A 38 -10.87 -21.55 -10.74
CA ASN A 38 -11.73 -21.04 -11.80
C ASN A 38 -12.63 -22.15 -12.35
N ASN A 39 -13.53 -22.66 -11.52
CA ASN A 39 -14.50 -23.67 -11.89
C ASN A 39 -15.79 -23.45 -11.06
N PRO A 40 -16.92 -23.13 -11.70
CA PRO A 40 -18.18 -22.88 -11.00
C PRO A 40 -18.68 -24.11 -10.22
N ASN A 41 -18.30 -25.32 -10.63
CA ASN A 41 -18.69 -26.56 -9.95
C ASN A 41 -17.79 -26.91 -8.76
N ALA A 42 -16.67 -26.19 -8.56
CA ALA A 42 -15.74 -26.40 -7.47
C ALA A 42 -15.92 -25.38 -6.34
N HIS A 43 -17.13 -24.81 -6.20
CA HIS A 43 -17.43 -23.92 -5.09
C HIS A 43 -17.57 -24.74 -3.79
N PHE A 44 -17.14 -24.15 -2.68
CA PHE A 44 -17.21 -24.80 -1.36
C PHE A 44 -18.21 -24.10 -0.42
N GLY A 45 -18.90 -23.07 -0.91
CA GLY A 45 -19.95 -22.40 -0.16
C GLY A 45 -20.56 -21.22 -0.92
N CYS A 46 -21.63 -20.68 -0.34
CA CYS A 46 -22.33 -19.49 -0.79
C CYS A 46 -22.26 -18.44 0.32
N PHE A 47 -21.80 -17.24 -0.01
CA PHE A 47 -21.44 -16.21 0.97
C PHE A 47 -21.98 -14.85 0.53
N ASP A 48 -22.17 -13.94 1.50
CA ASP A 48 -22.64 -12.58 1.26
C ASP A 48 -21.61 -11.77 0.44
N CYS A 49 -22.10 -10.90 -0.44
CA CYS A 49 -21.25 -10.06 -1.28
C CYS A 49 -20.37 -9.10 -0.47
N ASP A 50 -20.87 -8.63 0.67
CA ASP A 50 -20.20 -7.63 1.52
C ASP A 50 -18.92 -8.17 2.19
N TRP A 51 -18.69 -9.49 2.12
CA TRP A 51 -17.50 -10.12 2.71
C TRP A 51 -16.29 -10.16 1.77
N PHE A 52 -16.46 -9.71 0.53
CA PHE A 52 -15.43 -9.80 -0.50
C PHE A 52 -15.11 -8.45 -1.13
N HIS A 53 -13.81 -8.22 -1.34
CA HIS A 53 -13.30 -7.12 -2.15
C HIS A 53 -13.02 -7.64 -3.56
N ILE A 54 -13.81 -7.19 -4.55
CA ILE A 54 -13.66 -7.61 -5.96
C ILE A 54 -12.40 -6.96 -6.55
N LEU A 55 -11.53 -7.79 -7.14
CA LEU A 55 -10.26 -7.38 -7.75
C LEU A 55 -10.40 -7.07 -9.26
N GLU A 56 -11.33 -7.71 -9.97
CA GLU A 56 -11.42 -7.60 -11.44
C GLU A 56 -11.89 -6.23 -11.94
N GLU A 57 -12.64 -5.47 -11.14
CA GLU A 57 -13.02 -4.09 -11.50
C GLU A 57 -11.83 -3.10 -11.42
N GLU A 58 -10.75 -3.45 -10.71
CA GLU A 58 -9.58 -2.58 -10.59
C GLU A 58 -8.66 -2.63 -11.84
N ASP A 59 -8.66 -3.74 -12.58
CA ASP A 59 -7.66 -4.00 -13.63
C ASP A 59 -7.90 -3.25 -14.95
N HIS A 60 -9.07 -2.62 -15.14
CA HIS A 60 -9.47 -1.99 -16.41
C HIS A 60 -9.43 -0.46 -16.41
N ALA A 61 -9.13 0.20 -15.28
CA ALA A 61 -9.03 1.65 -15.24
C ALA A 61 -7.76 2.12 -15.97
N SER A 62 -7.91 3.04 -16.92
CA SER A 62 -6.76 3.68 -17.58
C SER A 62 -5.91 4.45 -16.56
N GLU A 63 -4.59 4.47 -16.77
CA GLU A 63 -3.67 5.16 -15.86
C GLU A 63 -4.07 6.63 -15.69
N PRO A 64 -4.14 7.14 -14.45
CA PRO A 64 -4.41 8.55 -14.22
C PRO A 64 -3.35 9.43 -14.90
N PRO A 65 -3.72 10.63 -15.38
CA PRO A 65 -2.75 11.53 -15.99
C PRO A 65 -1.66 11.90 -14.99
N ARG A 66 -0.41 11.94 -15.45
CA ARG A 66 0.72 12.42 -14.64
C ARG A 66 0.45 13.85 -14.20
N THR A 67 0.28 14.01 -12.89
CA THR A 67 0.15 15.30 -12.24
C THR A 67 1.46 15.60 -11.55
N ASN A 68 2.00 16.81 -11.74
CA ASN A 68 3.17 17.27 -10.98
C ASN A 68 2.70 17.57 -9.56
N ILE A 69 2.99 16.66 -8.65
CA ILE A 69 2.71 16.78 -7.23
C ILE A 69 4.04 17.13 -6.58
N ASP A 70 4.16 18.38 -6.10
CA ASP A 70 5.36 18.86 -5.44
C ASP A 70 5.25 18.58 -3.94
N LEU A 71 6.01 17.59 -3.47
CA LEU A 71 6.10 17.20 -2.07
C LEU A 71 7.54 17.41 -1.61
N GLU A 72 7.70 17.89 -0.39
CA GLU A 72 9.03 18.12 0.15
C GLU A 72 9.74 16.79 0.40
N GLN A 73 10.96 16.69 -0.14
CA GLN A 73 11.82 15.54 0.05
C GLN A 73 12.22 15.41 1.53
N GLY A 74 12.20 14.18 2.05
CA GLY A 74 12.57 13.89 3.44
C GLY A 74 11.42 13.97 4.44
N LYS A 75 10.20 14.35 4.02
CA LYS A 75 9.00 14.28 4.84
C LYS A 75 8.18 13.02 4.58
N ILE A 76 7.46 12.56 5.60
CA ILE A 76 6.56 11.41 5.47
C ILE A 76 5.13 11.92 5.23
N TYR A 77 4.49 11.38 4.20
CA TYR A 77 3.10 11.68 3.87
C TYR A 77 2.24 10.44 3.97
N LYS A 78 1.07 10.54 4.59
CA LYS A 78 0.03 9.51 4.51
C LYS A 78 -0.85 9.81 3.29
N ALA A 79 -0.99 8.85 2.39
CA ALA A 79 -1.82 9.01 1.20
C ALA A 79 -2.53 7.71 0.85
N LYS A 80 -3.65 7.83 0.13
CA LYS A 80 -4.44 6.69 -0.34
C LYS A 80 -3.98 6.27 -1.73
N LEU A 81 -3.57 5.02 -1.89
CA LEU A 81 -3.36 4.42 -3.20
C LEU A 81 -4.73 4.19 -3.82
N PHE A 82 -5.04 4.89 -4.91
CA PHE A 82 -6.35 4.80 -5.57
C PHE A 82 -6.28 4.15 -6.94
N TRP A 83 -5.09 4.04 -7.52
CA TRP A 83 -4.87 3.38 -8.80
C TRP A 83 -3.56 2.59 -8.77
N ARG A 84 -3.53 1.47 -9.49
CA ARG A 84 -2.35 0.65 -9.70
C ARG A 84 -2.49 -0.05 -11.04
N ARG A 85 -1.36 -0.39 -11.65
CA ARG A 85 -1.36 -1.23 -12.86
C ARG A 85 -1.76 -2.66 -12.50
N ALA A 86 -2.44 -3.38 -13.39
CA ALA A 86 -2.91 -4.76 -13.17
C ALA A 86 -1.82 -5.75 -12.70
N GLY A 87 -0.55 -5.52 -13.09
CA GLY A 87 0.59 -6.31 -12.63
C GLY A 87 0.90 -6.20 -11.13
N TYR A 88 0.31 -5.23 -10.42
CA TYR A 88 0.48 -5.00 -8.99
C TYR A 88 -0.76 -5.38 -8.17
N SER A 89 -1.56 -6.33 -8.66
CA SER A 89 -2.83 -6.79 -8.07
C SER A 89 -2.72 -7.37 -6.64
N ASN A 90 -1.50 -7.63 -6.17
CA ASN A 90 -1.19 -7.99 -4.78
C ASN A 90 -1.24 -6.81 -3.78
N ILE A 91 -1.06 -5.56 -4.24
CA ILE A 91 -0.99 -4.36 -3.38
C ILE A 91 -2.36 -3.68 -3.21
N LEU A 92 -2.99 -3.82 -2.05
CA LEU A 92 -4.33 -3.27 -1.78
C LEU A 92 -4.44 -1.75 -2.03
N LEU A 93 -5.58 -1.28 -2.51
CA LEU A 93 -5.89 0.15 -2.65
C LEU A 93 -6.28 0.78 -1.31
N SER A 94 -5.29 0.91 -0.41
CA SER A 94 -5.46 1.43 0.95
C SER A 94 -4.60 2.68 1.21
N HIS A 95 -4.61 3.15 2.46
CA HIS A 95 -3.72 4.20 2.92
C HIS A 95 -2.33 3.64 3.24
N TYR A 96 -1.31 4.35 2.76
CA TYR A 96 0.10 4.03 2.98
C TYR A 96 0.86 5.27 3.41
N TYR A 97 2.01 5.05 4.03
CA TYR A 97 2.99 6.09 4.34
C TYR A 97 3.98 6.20 3.18
N LEU A 98 4.25 7.41 2.75
CA LEU A 98 5.04 7.72 1.56
C LEU A 98 6.29 8.50 1.95
N LEU A 99 7.39 8.10 1.36
CA LEU A 99 8.62 8.88 1.31
C LEU A 99 8.79 9.39 -0.14
N PRO A 100 8.44 10.65 -0.42
CA PRO A 100 8.52 11.22 -1.76
C PRO A 100 9.98 11.40 -2.17
N GLN A 101 10.25 11.10 -3.44
CA GLN A 101 11.52 11.41 -4.10
C GLN A 101 11.29 12.55 -5.08
N ASN A 102 11.17 12.24 -6.38
CA ASN A 102 10.94 13.23 -7.42
C ASN A 102 9.59 12.97 -8.10
N THR A 103 9.54 12.00 -9.01
CA THR A 103 8.29 11.61 -9.70
C THR A 103 7.58 10.40 -9.04
N ASN A 104 8.26 9.77 -8.10
CA ASN A 104 7.88 8.53 -7.44
C ASN A 104 8.06 8.66 -5.92
N ALA A 105 7.44 7.74 -5.19
CA ALA A 105 7.57 7.62 -3.75
C ALA A 105 7.72 6.15 -3.36
N HIS A 106 8.59 5.90 -2.38
CA HIS A 106 8.56 4.64 -1.66
C HIS A 106 7.34 4.64 -0.73
N PHE A 107 6.62 3.52 -0.67
CA PHE A 107 5.44 3.40 0.17
C PHE A 107 5.52 2.24 1.15
N TYR A 108 4.98 2.47 2.33
CA TYR A 108 5.13 1.64 3.53
C TYR A 108 3.77 1.43 4.18
N GLU A 109 3.60 0.26 4.79
CA GLU A 109 2.38 -0.07 5.54
C GLU A 109 2.36 0.58 6.93
N ASP A 110 3.54 0.89 7.45
CA ASP A 110 3.81 1.44 8.78
C ASP A 110 4.46 2.82 8.72
N ILE A 111 4.27 3.60 9.79
CA ILE A 111 4.86 4.93 9.95
C ILE A 111 6.38 4.86 10.21
N GLU A 112 6.86 3.74 10.76
CA GLU A 112 8.28 3.50 11.08
C GLU A 112 9.12 3.16 9.84
N LEU A 113 8.49 3.11 8.65
CA LEU A 113 9.12 2.81 7.36
C LEU A 113 9.85 1.45 7.31
N THR A 114 9.42 0.48 8.12
CA THR A 114 10.05 -0.86 8.17
C THR A 114 9.47 -1.81 7.12
N LYS A 115 8.16 -1.74 6.84
CA LYS A 115 7.45 -2.61 5.89
C LYS A 115 7.30 -1.94 4.54
N CYS A 116 8.42 -1.84 3.82
CA CYS A 116 8.43 -1.35 2.45
C CYS A 116 7.60 -2.28 1.54
N LYS A 117 6.60 -1.71 0.86
CA LYS A 117 5.75 -2.43 -0.10
C LYS A 117 6.18 -2.20 -1.55
N GLY A 118 6.97 -1.16 -1.81
CA GLY A 118 7.53 -0.89 -3.12
C GLY A 118 7.76 0.59 -3.38
N CYS A 119 7.80 0.94 -4.67
CA CYS A 119 7.97 2.31 -5.16
C CYS A 119 6.98 2.55 -6.30
N PHE A 120 6.10 3.54 -6.13
CA PHE A 120 5.06 3.88 -7.11
C PHE A 120 5.10 5.37 -7.47
N LEU A 121 4.44 5.72 -8.58
CA LEU A 121 4.38 7.09 -9.07
C LEU A 121 3.46 7.93 -8.18
N LEU A 122 3.82 9.20 -7.93
CA LEU A 122 3.07 10.06 -7.03
C LEU A 122 1.61 10.24 -7.46
N HIS A 123 1.34 10.35 -8.76
CA HIS A 123 -0.02 10.54 -9.28
C HIS A 123 -0.93 9.32 -9.13
N TRP A 124 -0.41 8.18 -8.64
CA TRP A 124 -1.23 7.01 -8.28
C TRP A 124 -1.82 7.12 -6.86
N PHE A 125 -1.39 8.12 -6.09
CA PHE A 125 -1.87 8.39 -4.74
C PHE A 125 -2.74 9.65 -4.72
N LYS A 126 -3.64 9.70 -3.74
CA LYS A 126 -4.54 10.84 -3.43
C LYS A 126 -4.55 11.12 -1.94
N GLU A 127 -5.07 12.29 -1.57
CA GLU A 127 -5.27 12.69 -0.17
C GLU A 127 -3.96 12.71 0.65
N PHE A 128 -2.91 13.34 0.08
CA PHE A 128 -1.64 13.52 0.78
C PHE A 128 -1.83 14.33 2.07
N LYS A 129 -1.47 13.73 3.19
CA LYS A 129 -1.44 14.37 4.51
C LYS A 129 -0.04 14.25 5.09
N GLU A 130 0.60 15.39 5.33
CA GLU A 130 1.91 15.41 5.99
C GLU A 130 1.77 14.86 7.42
N VAL A 131 2.64 13.94 7.79
CA VAL A 131 2.70 13.36 9.13
C VAL A 131 3.88 14.02 9.85
N THR A 132 3.63 15.16 10.47
CA THR A 132 4.61 15.90 11.29
C THR A 132 4.74 15.34 12.71
N ASN A 133 3.76 14.57 13.18
CA ASN A 133 3.73 14.01 14.52
C ASN A 133 4.04 12.50 14.47
N ILE A 134 5.23 12.11 14.95
CA ILE A 134 5.58 10.70 15.25
C ILE A 134 4.94 10.25 16.59
N ILE A 135 4.09 11.09 17.21
CA ILE A 135 3.49 10.78 18.52
C ILE A 135 2.00 11.13 18.47
N GLU A 136 1.18 10.21 19.02
CA GLU A 136 -0.30 10.18 19.15
C GLU A 136 -1.01 9.42 18.02
N GLU A 137 -1.54 8.19 18.16
CA GLU A 137 -1.88 7.35 19.31
C GLU A 137 -1.85 5.86 18.89
N THR A 138 -0.93 5.07 19.45
CA THR A 138 -1.26 3.71 19.87
C THR A 138 -0.80 3.55 21.30
N SER A 139 -1.75 3.65 22.22
CA SER A 139 -1.58 3.26 23.62
C SER A 139 -0.84 1.92 23.72
N SER A 140 0.42 1.94 24.14
CA SER A 140 0.90 1.36 25.40
C SER A 140 2.43 1.23 25.39
N ASN A 141 3.05 1.96 26.32
CA ASN A 141 4.36 1.71 26.95
C ASN A 141 5.67 1.96 26.16
N HIS A 142 6.18 3.18 26.35
CA HIS A 142 7.50 3.46 26.93
C HIS A 142 8.76 3.15 26.08
N SER A 143 9.25 4.15 25.34
CA SER A 143 10.69 4.46 25.22
C SER A 143 10.89 5.70 24.36
N LEU A 144 11.19 6.83 25.01
CA LEU A 144 11.65 8.06 24.35
C LEU A 144 13.03 7.82 23.73
N PHE A 145 13.14 7.95 22.42
CA PHE A 145 14.43 8.22 21.77
C PHE A 145 14.32 9.55 21.02
N THR A 146 14.85 10.60 21.65
CA THR A 146 15.14 11.88 21.03
C THR A 146 16.36 11.71 20.13
N PHE A 147 16.21 11.87 18.82
CA PHE A 147 17.35 12.01 17.91
C PHE A 147 17.63 13.51 17.75
N SER A 148 18.69 13.98 18.41
CA SER A 148 19.23 15.32 18.19
C SER A 148 20.00 15.31 16.87
N ILE A 149 19.48 15.98 15.84
CA ILE A 149 20.23 16.27 14.62
C ILE A 149 21.20 17.40 14.95
N ALA A 150 22.47 17.05 15.17
CA ALA A 150 23.56 18.01 15.19
C ALA A 150 23.76 18.54 13.76
N SER A 151 23.48 19.84 13.58
CA SER A 151 23.94 20.60 12.43
C SER A 151 25.31 21.14 12.79
N GLU A 152 26.38 20.65 12.16
CA GLU A 152 27.67 21.33 12.15
C GLU A 152 28.20 21.43 10.72
N GLU A 153 28.71 22.62 10.45
CA GLU A 153 29.00 23.22 9.16
C GLU A 153 30.30 22.72 8.52
N SER A 154 30.38 22.91 7.21
CA SER A 154 31.56 23.24 6.40
C SER A 154 32.95 22.74 6.84
N SER A 155 33.60 21.98 5.96
CA SER A 155 34.92 22.40 5.46
C SER A 155 35.24 21.70 4.14
N GLU A 156 35.76 22.51 3.23
CA GLU A 156 36.21 22.18 1.89
C GLU A 156 37.31 21.11 1.93
N ILE A 157 37.17 20.05 1.14
CA ILE A 157 38.22 19.05 0.95
C ILE A 157 38.93 19.40 -0.36
N THR A 158 40.07 20.08 -0.24
CA THR A 158 41.07 20.23 -1.32
C THR A 158 41.69 18.87 -1.63
N PHE A 159 41.53 18.37 -2.85
CA PHE A 159 42.14 17.14 -3.33
C PHE A 159 43.49 17.47 -3.98
N GLU A 160 44.61 17.18 -3.30
CA GLU A 160 45.93 17.22 -3.95
C GLU A 160 46.12 15.97 -4.83
N GLN A 161 46.39 16.21 -6.11
CA GLN A 161 46.79 15.17 -7.06
C GLN A 161 48.26 14.81 -6.82
N LEU A 162 48.52 13.56 -6.40
CA LEU A 162 49.85 12.97 -6.52
C LEU A 162 49.87 12.01 -7.71
N ILE A 163 50.46 12.50 -8.80
CA ILE A 163 50.94 11.70 -9.92
C ILE A 163 52.26 11.07 -9.49
N LEU A 164 52.38 9.74 -9.54
CA LEU A 164 53.68 9.08 -9.51
C LEU A 164 54.05 8.67 -10.94
N PHE A 165 55.21 9.14 -11.38
CA PHE A 165 55.91 8.75 -12.61
C PHE A 165 56.37 7.28 -12.55
#